data_AF-A0A9E5KBY5-F1
#
_entry.id   AF-A0A9E5KBY5-F1
#
_cell.length_a   1.000
_cell.length_b   1.000
_cell.length_c   1.000
_cell.angle_alpha   90.00
_cell.angle_beta   90.00
_cell.angle_gamma   90.00
#
_symmetry.space_group_name_H-M   'P 1'
#
loop_
_entity.id
_entity.type
_entity.pdbx_description
1 polymer ?
#
loop_
_entity_poly.entity_id
_entity_poly.type
_entity_poly.pdbx_seq_one_letter_code
_entity_poly.pdbx_strand_id
1 'polypeptide(L)'
;MLRAIVVLTLPLAVVLSVLAWSSAGTAEPLAPSPIVAASSDSTELSQALHSISGSMSCASQGCHGRLEPLSSKPVFQNESTAWLNRDPHANAYEVLKSDRSKKIAENLNGPGKPAHRDARCLACHAHPEVARLAAEQQAEIWNSEKLADQFDRAAVRGTGVGCESCHTSAGHATSEYLKEHVNWGPTGRADGTWKSDSNLEMWARAGLAPLTRLEVQADLCASCHVGSPGSAIEPVRDCNHDIMAAGHPRLLYEAATYQLRLPPHWNQKQYPELDGRMASMFVVGQSVAAQHAVGLSALHAQNASVVWPEFSDMDCFSCHSGLRPSADSWKQKRLFPTMRAAGLAPGTQIACSWTLSMAPELSSRPAMRQKIDAWSKAVSGTRPNAVAATAKSLLSELSEWRSETAKSAQLNQESRRALLRKIAPVAVAALKNGRWDESRHAVMALFWLSRGDPSLGSDGGAALFGPALSALEFSTGSDSPAQFRQGMDAEGLAGLAVWAESLSRR
;
A
#
# COMPACT_ATOMS: atom_id res chain seq x y z
N MET A 1 -38.07 -66.10 -36.01
CA MET A 1 -38.41 -66.18 -37.44
C MET A 1 -39.21 -64.95 -37.82
N LEU A 2 -38.94 -64.40 -39.01
CA LEU A 2 -39.53 -63.24 -39.69
C LEU A 2 -39.12 -61.80 -39.28
N ARG A 3 -38.79 -61.07 -40.34
CA ARG A 3 -38.35 -59.67 -40.52
C ARG A 3 -39.57 -58.73 -40.66
N ALA A 4 -39.35 -57.41 -40.44
CA ALA A 4 -39.76 -56.25 -41.28
C ALA A 4 -40.05 -55.02 -40.39
N ILE A 5 -39.20 -53.98 -40.41
CA ILE A 5 -39.31 -52.72 -41.17
C ILE A 5 -40.64 -51.97 -40.97
N VAL A 6 -40.59 -50.83 -40.27
CA VAL A 6 -41.39 -49.63 -40.58
C VAL A 6 -40.49 -48.41 -40.48
N VAL A 7 -40.39 -47.70 -41.61
CA VAL A 7 -39.77 -46.40 -41.82
C VAL A 7 -40.76 -45.32 -41.39
N LEU A 8 -40.31 -44.33 -40.62
CA LEU A 8 -41.01 -43.05 -40.50
C LEU A 8 -40.01 -41.91 -40.72
N THR A 9 -40.21 -41.24 -41.84
CA THR A 9 -39.54 -40.03 -42.32
C THR A 9 -40.27 -38.77 -41.81
N LEU A 10 -39.56 -37.63 -41.88
CA LEU A 10 -39.99 -36.21 -41.85
C LEU A 10 -39.49 -35.40 -40.63
N PRO A 11 -39.22 -34.07 -40.78
CA PRO A 11 -38.28 -33.47 -41.73
C PRO A 11 -37.36 -32.41 -41.08
N LEU A 12 -36.32 -32.07 -41.84
CA LEU A 12 -35.38 -30.97 -41.65
C LEU A 12 -36.05 -29.60 -41.94
N ALA A 13 -36.11 -28.70 -40.97
CA ALA A 13 -36.11 -27.24 -41.16
C ALA A 13 -36.07 -26.53 -39.80
N VAL A 14 -35.58 -25.28 -39.80
CA VAL A 14 -35.60 -24.29 -38.69
C VAL A 14 -34.35 -24.33 -37.78
N VAL A 15 -33.30 -23.58 -38.11
CA VAL A 15 -33.03 -22.19 -37.65
C VAL A 15 -31.63 -21.79 -38.16
N LEU A 16 -31.58 -20.93 -39.17
CA LEU A 16 -30.46 -20.04 -39.41
C LEU A 16 -30.69 -18.76 -38.60
N SER A 17 -29.61 -18.11 -38.17
CA SER A 17 -29.49 -16.80 -37.49
C SER A 17 -29.61 -16.75 -35.96
N VAL A 18 -28.49 -16.96 -35.26
CA VAL A 18 -27.87 -15.99 -34.33
C VAL A 18 -26.36 -16.32 -34.24
N LEU A 19 -25.53 -15.64 -35.04
CA LEU A 19 -24.07 -15.56 -34.84
C LEU A 19 -23.73 -14.10 -34.56
N ALA A 20 -23.81 -13.70 -33.29
CA ALA A 20 -23.19 -12.47 -32.76
C ALA A 20 -23.23 -12.47 -31.21
N TRP A 21 -22.48 -13.39 -30.60
CA TRP A 21 -21.90 -13.34 -29.25
C TRP A 21 -20.56 -14.07 -29.42
N SER A 22 -19.39 -13.68 -28.95
CA SER A 22 -19.00 -12.77 -27.88
C SER A 22 -17.47 -12.71 -27.93
N SER A 23 -16.88 -11.55 -28.22
CA SER A 23 -15.44 -11.28 -28.04
C SER A 23 -15.27 -10.35 -26.83
N ALA A 24 -15.52 -10.88 -25.65
CA ALA A 24 -15.02 -10.32 -24.40
C ALA A 24 -13.87 -11.22 -23.96
N GLY A 25 -12.63 -10.73 -24.07
CA GLY A 25 -11.44 -11.43 -23.62
C GLY A 25 -11.55 -11.75 -22.14
N THR A 26 -11.78 -13.03 -21.82
CA THR A 26 -11.58 -13.56 -20.48
C THR A 26 -10.08 -13.62 -20.25
N ALA A 27 -9.54 -12.75 -19.40
CA ALA A 27 -8.22 -12.96 -18.83
C ALA A 27 -8.24 -14.31 -18.12
N GLU A 28 -7.47 -15.27 -18.65
CA GLU A 28 -7.26 -16.55 -18.00
C GLU A 28 -6.66 -16.32 -16.59
N PRO A 29 -7.08 -17.08 -15.57
CA PRO A 29 -6.37 -17.10 -14.30
C PRO A 29 -4.95 -17.64 -14.58
N LEU A 30 -3.93 -16.84 -14.27
CA LEU A 30 -2.54 -17.29 -14.31
C LEU A 30 -2.40 -18.54 -13.45
N ALA A 31 -2.21 -19.69 -14.09
CA ALA A 31 -1.76 -20.89 -13.40
C ALA A 31 -0.39 -20.59 -12.79
N PRO A 32 -0.09 -21.07 -11.56
CA PRO A 32 1.24 -20.91 -10.99
C PRO A 32 2.25 -21.56 -11.94
N SER A 33 3.22 -20.77 -12.41
CA SER A 33 4.32 -21.30 -13.20
C SER A 33 5.01 -22.41 -12.42
N PRO A 34 5.42 -23.51 -13.07
CA PRO A 34 6.25 -24.50 -12.41
C PRO A 34 7.52 -23.81 -11.94
N ILE A 35 7.87 -24.02 -10.67
CA ILE A 35 9.14 -23.59 -10.09
C ILE A 35 10.24 -24.24 -10.94
N VAL A 36 10.83 -23.46 -11.85
CA VAL A 36 12.02 -23.87 -12.57
C VAL A 36 13.11 -23.97 -11.51
N ALA A 37 13.71 -25.15 -11.37
CA ALA A 37 14.87 -25.33 -10.52
C ALA A 37 15.95 -24.34 -10.96
N ALA A 38 16.24 -23.35 -10.12
CA ALA A 38 17.27 -22.36 -10.37
C ALA A 38 18.61 -23.08 -10.52
N SER A 39 19.26 -22.91 -11.68
CA SER A 39 20.66 -23.25 -11.82
C SER A 39 21.48 -22.30 -10.95
N SER A 40 22.25 -22.83 -10.01
CA SER A 40 23.13 -22.08 -9.11
C SER A 40 24.40 -21.54 -9.80
N ASP A 41 24.25 -21.01 -11.02
CA ASP A 41 25.39 -20.51 -11.77
C ASP A 41 25.76 -19.10 -11.29
N SER A 42 26.95 -18.96 -10.71
CA SER A 42 27.50 -17.68 -10.20
C SER A 42 27.55 -16.55 -11.25
N THR A 43 27.40 -16.92 -12.52
CA THR A 43 27.31 -16.03 -13.68
C THR A 43 26.00 -15.23 -13.70
N GLU A 44 24.86 -15.85 -13.32
CA GLU A 44 23.55 -15.18 -13.28
C GLU A 44 23.49 -14.14 -12.17
N LEU A 45 23.99 -14.46 -10.96
CA LEU A 45 24.10 -13.49 -9.87
C LEU A 45 24.98 -12.31 -10.30
N SER A 46 26.14 -12.58 -10.92
CA SER A 46 27.01 -11.51 -11.41
C SER A 46 26.28 -10.63 -12.44
N GLN A 47 25.61 -11.21 -13.44
CA GLN A 47 24.87 -10.45 -14.47
C GLN A 47 23.70 -9.64 -13.90
N ALA A 48 22.88 -10.26 -13.02
CA ALA A 48 21.78 -9.59 -12.34
C ALA A 48 22.28 -8.41 -11.48
N LEU A 49 23.45 -8.54 -10.86
CA LEU A 49 24.06 -7.45 -10.10
C LEU A 49 24.67 -6.34 -10.96
N HIS A 50 25.05 -6.63 -12.21
CA HIS A 50 25.50 -5.61 -13.16
C HIS A 50 24.33 -4.82 -13.77
N SER A 51 23.08 -5.29 -13.65
CA SER A 51 21.89 -4.54 -14.09
C SER A 51 21.52 -3.39 -13.12
N ILE A 52 22.00 -3.47 -11.88
CA ILE A 52 21.87 -2.43 -10.86
C ILE A 52 22.94 -1.37 -11.10
N SER A 53 22.53 -0.17 -11.50
CA SER A 53 23.47 0.95 -11.70
C SER A 53 23.89 1.59 -10.37
N GLY A 54 23.05 1.44 -9.34
CA GLY A 54 23.22 2.02 -8.00
C GLY A 54 22.84 3.50 -7.97
N SER A 55 22.37 3.97 -6.81
CA SER A 55 21.98 5.38 -6.60
C SER A 55 23.08 6.40 -6.96
N MET A 56 24.35 5.98 -6.88
CA MET A 56 25.49 6.83 -7.24
C MET A 56 25.57 7.16 -8.73
N SER A 57 24.95 6.35 -9.59
CA SER A 57 24.85 6.64 -11.04
C SER A 57 24.05 7.92 -11.32
N CYS A 58 23.15 8.32 -10.42
CA CYS A 58 22.37 9.55 -10.49
C CYS A 58 23.07 10.77 -9.85
N ALA A 59 24.02 10.51 -8.94
CA ALA A 59 24.51 11.47 -7.95
C ALA A 59 25.66 12.38 -8.43
N SER A 60 25.91 12.47 -9.74
CA SER A 60 26.90 13.44 -10.25
C SER A 60 26.39 14.88 -10.10
N GLN A 61 27.27 15.85 -9.89
CA GLN A 61 26.89 17.27 -9.79
C GLN A 61 26.21 17.82 -11.06
N GLY A 62 26.49 17.22 -12.22
CA GLY A 62 25.83 17.57 -13.48
C GLY A 62 24.43 16.96 -13.63
N CYS A 63 24.08 15.98 -12.81
CA CYS A 63 22.83 15.23 -12.84
C CYS A 63 21.95 15.61 -11.63
N HIS A 64 21.84 14.74 -10.62
CA HIS A 64 20.98 14.90 -9.45
C HIS A 64 21.75 15.06 -8.12
N GLY A 65 23.07 15.27 -8.18
CA GLY A 65 23.97 15.35 -7.03
C GLY A 65 24.48 16.76 -6.67
N ARG A 66 23.79 17.82 -7.08
CA ARG A 66 24.16 19.18 -6.63
C ARG A 66 23.99 19.30 -5.11
N LEU A 67 24.77 20.17 -4.49
CA LEU A 67 24.60 20.50 -3.06
C LEU A 67 23.39 21.43 -2.87
N GLU A 68 23.29 22.46 -3.72
CA GLU A 68 22.21 23.45 -3.69
C GLU A 68 21.18 23.21 -4.80
N PRO A 69 19.87 23.40 -4.52
CA PRO A 69 18.80 23.16 -5.48
C PRO A 69 18.74 24.24 -6.59
N LEU A 70 18.47 23.81 -7.82
CA LEU A 70 18.13 24.69 -8.94
C LEU A 70 16.64 25.02 -8.93
N SER A 71 16.25 26.07 -8.21
CA SER A 71 14.84 26.45 -8.05
C SER A 71 14.11 26.89 -9.33
N SER A 72 14.85 27.25 -10.38
CA SER A 72 14.31 27.68 -11.69
C SER A 72 14.01 26.52 -12.64
N LYS A 73 14.28 25.27 -12.23
CA LYS A 73 14.10 24.07 -13.04
C LYS A 73 12.95 23.19 -12.49
N PRO A 74 12.35 22.32 -13.33
CA PRO A 74 11.33 21.37 -12.87
C PRO A 74 11.79 20.35 -11.84
N VAL A 75 13.06 19.96 -11.93
CA VAL A 75 13.77 19.15 -10.96
C VAL A 75 14.83 20.03 -10.31
N PHE A 76 15.13 19.80 -9.03
CA PHE A 76 16.08 20.60 -8.28
C PHE A 76 17.53 20.23 -8.60
N GLN A 77 17.79 19.06 -9.18
CA GLN A 77 19.13 18.53 -9.45
C GLN A 77 19.98 18.28 -8.18
N ASN A 78 19.38 18.32 -7.00
CA ASN A 78 20.00 17.98 -5.72
C ASN A 78 19.31 16.79 -5.03
N GLU A 79 18.50 16.02 -5.77
CA GLU A 79 17.67 14.95 -5.24
C GLU A 79 18.51 13.87 -4.54
N SER A 80 19.64 13.45 -5.13
CA SER A 80 20.54 12.46 -4.50
C SER A 80 21.15 12.98 -3.19
N THR A 81 21.45 14.28 -3.12
CA THR A 81 21.95 14.92 -1.90
C THR A 81 20.86 14.98 -0.83
N ALA A 82 19.63 15.36 -1.21
CA ALA A 82 18.50 15.39 -0.28
C ALA A 82 18.16 13.99 0.25
N TRP A 83 18.14 12.98 -0.63
CA TRP A 83 17.89 11.59 -0.29
C TRP A 83 18.92 11.08 0.73
N LEU A 84 20.23 11.20 0.41
CA LEU A 84 21.29 10.67 1.27
C LEU A 84 21.30 11.29 2.67
N ASN A 85 20.94 12.57 2.80
CA ASN A 85 21.05 13.30 4.05
C ASN A 85 19.76 13.38 4.87
N ARG A 86 18.58 13.20 4.24
CA ARG A 86 17.29 13.50 4.88
C ARG A 86 16.22 12.44 4.66
N ASP A 87 16.39 11.53 3.70
CA ASP A 87 15.41 10.48 3.45
C ASP A 87 15.75 9.20 4.25
N PRO A 88 14.82 8.69 5.10
CA PRO A 88 14.99 7.42 5.80
C PRO A 88 15.29 6.21 4.88
N HIS A 89 14.82 6.23 3.63
CA HIS A 89 15.01 5.16 2.65
C HIS A 89 16.49 4.90 2.34
N ALA A 90 17.35 5.93 2.39
CA ALA A 90 18.79 5.79 2.20
C ALA A 90 19.43 4.86 3.25
N ASN A 91 18.81 4.73 4.43
CA ASN A 91 19.28 3.91 5.54
C ASN A 91 18.51 2.58 5.68
N ALA A 92 17.60 2.26 4.75
CA ALA A 92 16.70 1.11 4.90
C ALA A 92 17.45 -0.23 5.08
N TYR A 93 18.52 -0.47 4.31
CA TYR A 93 19.34 -1.68 4.44
C TYR A 93 20.13 -1.70 5.75
N GLU A 94 20.70 -0.57 6.16
CA GLU A 94 21.49 -0.50 7.40
C GLU A 94 20.66 -0.75 8.66
N VAL A 95 19.36 -0.43 8.64
CA VAL A 95 18.43 -0.79 9.72
C VAL A 95 18.37 -2.31 9.94
N LEU A 96 18.60 -3.13 8.91
CA LEU A 96 18.63 -4.59 9.04
C LEU A 96 19.84 -5.11 9.85
N LYS A 97 20.83 -4.25 10.12
CA LYS A 97 22.00 -4.56 10.96
C LYS A 97 21.87 -4.02 12.39
N SER A 98 20.76 -3.34 12.72
CA SER A 98 20.50 -2.86 14.08
C SER A 98 20.26 -4.00 15.07
N ASP A 99 20.42 -3.73 16.36
CA ASP A 99 20.19 -4.75 17.40
C ASP A 99 18.73 -5.23 17.44
N ARG A 100 17.78 -4.35 17.16
CA ARG A 100 16.37 -4.74 16.98
C ARG A 100 16.22 -5.74 15.84
N SER A 101 16.80 -5.47 14.68
CA SER A 101 16.71 -6.35 13.52
C SER A 101 17.43 -7.69 13.72
N LYS A 102 18.57 -7.69 14.43
CA LYS A 102 19.23 -8.93 14.86
C LYS A 102 18.31 -9.77 15.74
N LYS A 103 17.62 -9.13 16.70
CA LYS A 103 16.69 -9.83 17.58
C LYS A 103 15.48 -10.39 16.84
N ILE A 104 14.92 -9.62 15.90
CA ILE A 104 13.84 -10.08 15.02
C ILE A 104 14.30 -11.32 14.24
N ALA A 105 15.46 -11.25 13.59
CA ALA A 105 15.99 -12.36 12.82
C ALA A 105 16.28 -13.60 13.67
N GLU A 106 16.84 -13.44 14.87
CA GLU A 106 17.05 -14.55 15.81
C GLU A 106 15.73 -15.22 16.21
N ASN A 107 14.69 -14.43 16.50
CA ASN A 107 13.36 -14.96 16.84
C ASN A 107 12.70 -15.68 15.66
N LEU A 108 12.92 -15.21 14.41
CA LEU A 108 12.33 -15.80 13.20
C LEU A 108 13.07 -17.05 12.71
N ASN A 109 14.40 -17.00 12.72
CA ASN A 109 15.24 -17.94 11.96
C ASN A 109 16.18 -18.77 12.83
N GLY A 110 16.37 -18.38 14.09
CA GLY A 110 17.44 -18.85 14.94
C GLY A 110 18.79 -18.16 14.66
N PRO A 111 19.86 -18.58 15.37
CA PRO A 111 21.18 -17.97 15.25
C PRO A 111 21.80 -18.17 13.86
N GLY A 112 22.62 -17.21 13.42
CA GLY A 112 23.40 -17.31 12.18
C GLY A 112 22.66 -16.93 10.89
N LYS A 113 21.38 -16.54 10.95
CA LYS A 113 20.56 -16.14 9.79
C LYS A 113 20.07 -14.69 9.93
N PRO A 114 20.94 -13.69 9.63
CA PRO A 114 20.66 -12.30 9.96
C PRO A 114 19.68 -11.63 8.98
N ALA A 115 18.95 -10.61 9.45
CA ALA A 115 17.93 -9.91 8.65
C ALA A 115 18.45 -9.32 7.32
N HIS A 116 19.69 -8.80 7.28
CA HIS A 116 20.27 -8.18 6.09
C HIS A 116 20.60 -9.15 4.93
N ARG A 117 20.30 -10.44 5.12
CA ARG A 117 20.42 -11.52 4.13
C ARG A 117 19.12 -12.34 4.00
N ASP A 118 18.06 -11.94 4.72
CA ASP A 118 16.75 -12.59 4.69
C ASP A 118 15.87 -11.94 3.63
N ALA A 119 15.41 -12.73 2.67
CA ALA A 119 14.59 -12.31 1.55
C ALA A 119 13.32 -11.58 2.00
N ARG A 120 12.70 -11.99 3.12
CA ARG A 120 11.51 -11.33 3.67
C ARG A 120 11.82 -9.91 4.11
N CYS A 121 12.99 -9.69 4.71
CA CYS A 121 13.43 -8.37 5.12
C CYS A 121 13.86 -7.51 3.92
N LEU A 122 14.63 -8.11 3.01
CA LEU A 122 15.17 -7.44 1.83
C LEU A 122 14.07 -7.01 0.84
N ALA A 123 12.93 -7.70 0.81
CA ALA A 123 11.76 -7.36 0.00
C ALA A 123 11.32 -5.88 0.13
N CYS A 124 11.52 -5.27 1.30
CA CYS A 124 11.18 -3.85 1.55
C CYS A 124 12.39 -2.97 1.87
N HIS A 125 13.55 -3.54 2.22
CA HIS A 125 14.71 -2.80 2.74
C HIS A 125 15.90 -2.73 1.78
N ALA A 126 15.78 -3.31 0.59
CA ALA A 126 16.81 -3.28 -0.43
C ALA A 126 16.22 -3.00 -1.81
N HIS A 127 17.09 -2.86 -2.81
CA HIS A 127 16.71 -2.75 -4.21
C HIS A 127 15.85 -3.96 -4.63
N PRO A 128 14.77 -3.79 -5.42
CA PRO A 128 13.88 -4.89 -5.82
C PRO A 128 14.60 -6.10 -6.42
N GLU A 129 15.62 -5.86 -7.26
CA GLU A 129 16.42 -6.95 -7.86
C GLU A 129 17.26 -7.71 -6.82
N VAL A 130 17.80 -7.02 -5.81
CA VAL A 130 18.50 -7.67 -4.68
C VAL A 130 17.53 -8.55 -3.90
N ALA A 131 16.30 -8.06 -3.68
CA ALA A 131 15.27 -8.83 -3.00
C ALA A 131 14.80 -10.05 -3.80
N ARG A 132 14.65 -9.94 -5.13
CA ARG A 132 14.33 -11.05 -6.02
C ARG A 132 15.38 -12.16 -5.93
N LEU A 133 16.66 -11.80 -6.06
CA LEU A 133 17.78 -12.74 -5.96
C LEU A 133 17.85 -13.40 -4.58
N ALA A 134 17.60 -12.64 -3.50
CA ALA A 134 17.52 -13.22 -2.15
C ALA A 134 16.41 -14.26 -2.03
N ALA A 135 15.23 -13.99 -2.61
CA ALA A 135 14.10 -14.91 -2.56
C ALA A 135 14.39 -16.20 -3.33
N GLU A 136 15.09 -16.12 -4.47
CA GLU A 136 15.44 -17.27 -5.31
C GLU A 136 16.56 -18.13 -4.72
N GLN A 137 17.53 -17.53 -4.04
CA GLN A 137 18.77 -18.19 -3.59
C GLN A 137 18.89 -18.25 -2.06
N GLN A 138 17.77 -18.14 -1.35
CA GLN A 138 17.77 -17.97 0.10
C GLN A 138 18.53 -19.09 0.84
N ALA A 139 18.34 -20.33 0.41
CA ALA A 139 18.94 -21.50 1.04
C ALA A 139 20.46 -21.53 0.82
N GLU A 140 20.93 -21.17 -0.37
CA GLU A 140 22.34 -21.08 -0.71
C GLU A 140 23.02 -19.94 0.06
N ILE A 141 22.36 -18.78 0.17
CA ILE A 141 22.86 -17.63 0.93
C ILE A 141 23.06 -18.02 2.41
N TRP A 142 22.18 -18.85 2.97
CA TRP A 142 22.34 -19.37 4.34
C TRP A 142 23.46 -20.37 4.54
N ASN A 143 23.85 -21.09 3.49
CA ASN A 143 24.80 -22.20 3.60
C ASN A 143 26.18 -21.89 2.99
N SER A 144 26.36 -20.72 2.37
CA SER A 144 27.60 -20.35 1.67
C SER A 144 28.09 -18.96 2.04
N GLU A 145 29.18 -18.90 2.82
CA GLU A 145 29.83 -17.63 3.21
C GLU A 145 30.24 -16.79 1.99
N LYS A 146 30.72 -17.44 0.92
CA LYS A 146 31.13 -16.78 -0.31
C LYS A 146 29.94 -16.10 -1.00
N LEU A 147 28.80 -16.78 -1.08
CA LEU A 147 27.60 -16.23 -1.70
C LEU A 147 27.02 -15.10 -0.84
N ALA A 148 27.01 -15.29 0.47
CA ALA A 148 26.59 -14.27 1.43
C ALA A 148 27.42 -12.98 1.33
N ASP A 149 28.74 -13.09 1.21
CA ASP A 149 29.65 -11.94 1.03
C ASP A 149 29.46 -11.24 -0.33
N GLN A 150 29.17 -12.00 -1.40
CA GLN A 150 28.77 -11.41 -2.69
C GLN A 150 27.46 -10.64 -2.58
N PHE A 151 26.49 -11.20 -1.85
CA PHE A 151 25.19 -10.61 -1.63
C PHE A 151 25.28 -9.32 -0.79
N ASP A 152 26.08 -9.31 0.28
CA ASP A 152 26.28 -8.11 1.11
C ASP A 152 26.87 -6.95 0.29
N ARG A 153 27.90 -7.22 -0.53
CA ARG A 153 28.47 -6.20 -1.41
C ARG A 153 27.46 -5.65 -2.41
N ALA A 154 26.59 -6.51 -2.92
CA ALA A 154 25.52 -6.11 -3.83
C ALA A 154 24.47 -5.23 -3.16
N ALA A 155 23.97 -5.67 -2.01
CA ALA A 155 22.97 -4.93 -1.24
C ALA A 155 23.51 -3.55 -0.79
N VAL A 156 24.80 -3.49 -0.43
CA VAL A 156 25.49 -2.23 -0.14
C VAL A 156 25.61 -1.34 -1.38
N ARG A 157 25.97 -1.90 -2.56
CA ARG A 157 26.02 -1.14 -3.83
C ARG A 157 24.64 -0.64 -4.28
N GLY A 158 23.58 -1.39 -3.99
CA GLY A 158 22.19 -0.97 -4.21
C GLY A 158 21.70 0.10 -3.23
N THR A 159 22.44 0.38 -2.15
CA THR A 159 22.12 1.38 -1.10
C THR A 159 20.65 1.39 -0.69
N GLY A 160 20.21 0.44 0.14
CA GLY A 160 18.86 0.47 0.71
C GLY A 160 17.74 0.59 -0.33
N VAL A 161 16.76 1.45 -0.04
CA VAL A 161 15.74 1.87 -1.00
C VAL A 161 16.28 3.12 -1.71
N GLY A 162 16.92 2.90 -2.85
CA GLY A 162 17.66 3.90 -3.63
C GLY A 162 16.82 4.57 -4.72
N CYS A 163 17.48 5.38 -5.56
CA CYS A 163 16.81 6.09 -6.67
C CYS A 163 16.07 5.12 -7.60
N GLU A 164 16.71 4.00 -7.94
CA GLU A 164 16.21 2.97 -8.84
C GLU A 164 14.98 2.27 -8.26
N SER A 165 14.90 2.11 -6.93
CA SER A 165 13.75 1.51 -6.27
C SER A 165 12.45 2.28 -6.49
N CYS A 166 12.53 3.57 -6.86
CA CYS A 166 11.36 4.39 -7.16
C CYS A 166 11.24 4.80 -8.62
N HIS A 167 12.37 5.10 -9.26
CA HIS A 167 12.41 5.66 -10.62
C HIS A 167 12.44 4.60 -11.71
N THR A 168 12.76 3.34 -11.38
CA THR A 168 12.77 2.25 -12.36
C THR A 168 11.41 1.57 -12.39
N SER A 169 10.82 1.45 -13.57
CA SER A 169 9.59 0.67 -13.77
C SER A 169 9.83 -0.80 -13.46
N ALA A 170 8.84 -1.45 -12.85
CA ALA A 170 8.91 -2.87 -12.56
C ALA A 170 9.21 -3.65 -13.85
N GLY A 171 10.24 -4.51 -13.81
CA GLY A 171 10.62 -5.39 -14.92
C GLY A 171 11.63 -4.78 -15.90
N HIS A 172 12.09 -3.57 -15.63
CA HIS A 172 13.12 -2.88 -16.39
C HIS A 172 14.41 -2.75 -15.58
N ALA A 173 15.55 -2.76 -16.26
CA ALA A 173 16.82 -2.36 -15.67
C ALA A 173 17.04 -0.84 -15.80
N THR A 174 17.63 -0.21 -14.79
CA THR A 174 17.98 1.23 -14.83
C THR A 174 18.82 1.60 -16.05
N SER A 175 19.70 0.70 -16.50
CA SER A 175 20.53 0.89 -17.68
C SER A 175 19.74 1.12 -18.96
N GLU A 176 18.46 0.71 -19.02
CA GLU A 176 17.58 0.89 -20.18
C GLU A 176 17.21 2.36 -20.38
N TYR A 177 16.75 3.06 -19.33
CA TYR A 177 16.41 4.48 -19.46
C TYR A 177 17.58 5.41 -19.23
N LEU A 178 18.62 5.02 -18.46
CA LEU A 178 19.69 5.94 -18.06
C LEU A 178 20.42 6.57 -19.26
N LYS A 179 20.60 5.79 -20.34
CA LYS A 179 21.22 6.28 -21.60
C LYS A 179 20.36 7.30 -22.33
N GLU A 180 19.05 7.14 -22.30
CA GLU A 180 18.11 8.07 -22.92
C GLU A 180 17.87 9.30 -22.04
N HIS A 181 17.92 9.14 -20.71
CA HIS A 181 17.70 10.20 -19.72
C HIS A 181 18.63 11.38 -19.91
N VAL A 182 19.90 11.15 -20.24
CA VAL A 182 20.87 12.24 -20.50
C VAL A 182 20.52 13.05 -21.76
N ASN A 183 19.76 12.45 -22.70
CA ASN A 183 19.35 13.05 -23.96
C ASN A 183 17.93 13.64 -23.92
N TRP A 184 17.15 13.38 -22.87
CA TRP A 184 15.83 13.99 -22.68
C TRP A 184 15.89 15.52 -22.52
N GLY A 185 17.10 16.12 -22.49
CA GLY A 185 17.32 17.57 -22.51
C GLY A 185 16.55 18.30 -21.41
N PRO A 186 16.40 19.63 -21.47
CA PRO A 186 15.38 20.32 -20.69
C PRO A 186 14.00 20.05 -21.35
N THR A 187 13.57 18.79 -21.45
CA THR A 187 12.14 18.46 -21.69
C THR A 187 11.28 19.19 -20.67
N GLY A 188 11.81 19.46 -19.48
CA GLY A 188 11.33 20.44 -18.52
C GLY A 188 11.41 21.91 -18.96
N ARG A 189 10.69 22.30 -20.02
CA ARG A 189 10.27 23.70 -20.15
C ARG A 189 9.42 24.03 -18.92
N ALA A 190 9.64 25.22 -18.35
CA ALA A 190 8.87 25.69 -17.19
C ALA A 190 7.37 25.91 -17.49
N ASP A 191 6.97 25.76 -18.77
CA ASP A 191 5.58 25.85 -19.25
C ASP A 191 4.74 24.59 -18.95
N GLY A 192 5.32 23.52 -18.39
CA GLY A 192 4.58 22.31 -17.98
C GLY A 192 4.28 21.30 -19.09
N THR A 193 4.68 21.56 -20.34
CA THR A 193 4.46 20.66 -21.50
C THR A 193 5.15 19.30 -21.38
N TRP A 194 6.13 19.19 -20.49
CA TRP A 194 6.82 17.93 -20.16
C TRP A 194 5.88 16.87 -19.57
N LYS A 195 4.79 17.27 -18.92
CA LYS A 195 3.82 16.37 -18.29
C LYS A 195 2.81 15.75 -19.27
N SER A 196 2.99 15.91 -20.58
CA SER A 196 2.06 15.33 -21.56
C SER A 196 2.03 13.81 -21.49
N ASP A 197 0.87 13.21 -21.75
CA ASP A 197 0.71 11.74 -21.76
C ASP A 197 1.70 11.07 -22.71
N SER A 198 1.98 11.68 -23.87
CA SER A 198 2.97 11.18 -24.83
C SER A 198 4.39 11.07 -24.26
N ASN A 199 4.81 12.02 -23.41
CA ASN A 199 6.12 11.96 -22.75
C ASN A 199 6.12 10.92 -21.63
N LEU A 200 5.03 10.82 -20.86
CA LEU A 200 4.88 9.81 -19.81
C LEU A 200 4.93 8.39 -20.38
N GLU A 201 4.26 8.16 -21.51
CA GLU A 201 4.32 6.89 -22.22
C GLU A 201 5.72 6.61 -22.78
N MET A 202 6.40 7.62 -23.32
CA MET A 202 7.78 7.47 -23.79
C MET A 202 8.72 7.06 -22.65
N TRP A 203 8.62 7.72 -21.50
CA TRP A 203 9.42 7.40 -20.31
C TRP A 203 9.10 6.02 -19.75
N ALA A 204 7.81 5.66 -19.68
CA ALA A 204 7.39 4.34 -19.26
C ALA A 204 7.95 3.24 -20.19
N ARG A 205 7.91 3.45 -21.52
CA ARG A 205 8.52 2.52 -22.49
C ARG A 205 10.04 2.39 -22.35
N ALA A 206 10.71 3.44 -21.89
CA ALA A 206 12.16 3.40 -21.62
C ALA A 206 12.49 2.70 -20.29
N GLY A 207 11.49 2.40 -19.45
CA GLY A 207 11.68 1.79 -18.14
C GLY A 207 11.76 2.80 -16.98
N LEU A 208 11.37 4.07 -17.19
CA LEU A 208 11.23 5.06 -16.12
C LEU A 208 9.80 5.07 -15.56
N ALA A 209 9.67 4.92 -14.25
CA ALA A 209 8.40 4.97 -13.57
C ALA A 209 7.74 6.37 -13.73
N PRO A 210 6.48 6.47 -14.18
CA PRO A 210 5.81 7.75 -14.41
C PRO A 210 5.31 8.35 -13.09
N LEU A 211 6.24 8.72 -12.21
CA LEU A 211 5.99 9.26 -10.86
C LEU A 211 5.30 10.63 -10.85
N THR A 212 4.83 11.17 -11.98
CA THR A 212 3.88 12.31 -11.98
C THR A 212 2.45 11.85 -11.65
N ARG A 213 2.14 10.59 -11.97
CA ARG A 213 0.85 9.94 -11.78
C ARG A 213 0.69 9.49 -10.31
N LEU A 214 -0.37 9.94 -9.66
CA LEU A 214 -0.57 9.73 -8.21
C LEU A 214 -0.77 8.26 -7.89
N GLU A 215 -1.45 7.52 -8.75
CA GLU A 215 -1.67 6.10 -8.62
C GLU A 215 -0.38 5.29 -8.66
N VAL A 216 0.60 5.72 -9.46
CA VAL A 216 1.92 5.06 -9.55
C VAL A 216 2.74 5.37 -8.30
N GLN A 217 2.73 6.63 -7.86
CA GLN A 217 3.37 7.02 -6.60
C GLN A 217 2.78 6.25 -5.40
N ALA A 218 1.44 6.20 -5.30
CA ALA A 218 0.76 5.53 -4.21
C ALA A 218 1.03 4.02 -4.19
N ASP A 219 1.02 3.37 -5.35
CA ASP A 219 1.24 1.93 -5.51
C ASP A 219 2.65 1.52 -5.14
N LEU A 220 3.64 2.30 -5.60
CA LEU A 220 5.04 2.09 -5.25
C LEU A 220 5.23 2.11 -3.72
N CYS A 221 4.75 3.15 -3.06
CA CYS A 221 4.89 3.28 -1.61
C CYS A 221 4.10 2.21 -0.85
N ALA A 222 2.85 1.95 -1.26
CA ALA A 222 1.99 0.97 -0.60
C ALA A 222 2.54 -0.46 -0.72
N SER A 223 3.21 -0.80 -1.83
CA SER A 223 3.76 -2.14 -2.04
C SER A 223 4.73 -2.57 -0.92
N CYS A 224 5.45 -1.64 -0.29
CA CYS A 224 6.33 -1.90 0.85
C CYS A 224 5.68 -1.53 2.19
N HIS A 225 4.91 -0.43 2.25
CA HIS A 225 4.38 0.12 3.51
C HIS A 225 2.98 -0.38 3.89
N VAL A 226 2.33 -1.13 3.02
CA VAL A 226 1.18 -2.01 3.31
C VAL A 226 1.60 -3.46 3.11
N GLY A 227 2.44 -3.69 2.11
CA GLY A 227 2.85 -5.00 1.62
C GLY A 227 2.23 -5.27 0.26
N SER A 228 2.63 -6.36 -0.40
CA SER A 228 2.17 -6.74 -1.73
C SER A 228 2.22 -8.25 -1.88
N PRO A 229 1.22 -8.88 -2.54
CA PRO A 229 1.26 -10.31 -2.84
C PRO A 229 2.36 -10.70 -3.85
N GLY A 230 3.20 -9.76 -4.27
CA GLY A 230 4.26 -9.97 -5.25
C GLY A 230 3.75 -9.98 -6.69
N SER A 231 4.68 -10.17 -7.62
CA SER A 231 4.40 -10.37 -9.05
C SER A 231 5.44 -11.32 -9.65
N ALA A 232 5.44 -11.51 -10.98
CA ALA A 232 6.46 -12.31 -11.65
C ALA A 232 7.89 -11.76 -11.48
N ILE A 233 8.02 -10.48 -11.11
CA ILE A 233 9.29 -9.73 -11.08
C ILE A 233 9.55 -9.05 -9.73
N GLU A 234 8.57 -9.03 -8.84
CA GLU A 234 8.72 -8.50 -7.48
C GLU A 234 8.41 -9.60 -6.46
N PRO A 235 9.24 -9.78 -5.43
CA PRO A 235 8.96 -10.76 -4.39
C PRO A 235 7.70 -10.39 -3.61
N VAL A 236 7.12 -11.38 -2.94
CA VAL A 236 6.09 -11.15 -1.93
C VAL A 236 6.65 -10.22 -0.85
N ARG A 237 5.92 -9.16 -0.53
CA ARG A 237 6.19 -8.23 0.57
C ARG A 237 5.10 -8.42 1.60
N ASP A 238 5.34 -9.32 2.54
CA ASP A 238 4.36 -9.68 3.56
C ASP A 238 4.97 -9.49 4.94
N CYS A 239 4.50 -8.47 5.67
CA CYS A 239 4.79 -8.29 7.09
C CYS A 239 3.74 -9.06 7.90
N ASN A 240 3.73 -10.39 7.79
CA ASN A 240 2.80 -11.26 8.51
C ASN A 240 2.99 -11.20 10.03
N HIS A 241 2.07 -11.86 10.74
CA HIS A 241 2.06 -11.84 12.19
C HIS A 241 3.32 -12.47 12.81
N ASP A 242 3.98 -13.42 12.16
CA ASP A 242 5.25 -13.97 12.66
C ASP A 242 6.36 -12.91 12.69
N ILE A 243 6.49 -12.14 11.60
CA ILE A 243 7.44 -11.01 11.51
C ILE A 243 7.10 -9.95 12.56
N MET A 244 5.82 -9.64 12.76
CA MET A 244 5.39 -8.69 13.80
C MET A 244 5.68 -9.22 15.21
N ALA A 245 5.36 -10.48 15.49
CA ALA A 245 5.57 -11.14 16.78
C ALA A 245 7.07 -11.25 17.13
N ALA A 246 7.93 -11.40 16.12
CA ALA A 246 9.38 -11.38 16.29
C ALA A 246 9.92 -9.98 16.64
N GLY A 247 9.14 -8.92 16.46
CA GLY A 247 9.44 -7.56 16.91
C GLY A 247 9.39 -6.48 15.83
N HIS A 248 8.99 -6.81 14.59
CA HIS A 248 8.79 -5.81 13.54
C HIS A 248 7.54 -4.96 13.85
N PRO A 249 7.56 -3.63 13.63
CA PRO A 249 6.36 -2.82 13.81
C PRO A 249 5.28 -3.18 12.78
N ARG A 250 4.00 -3.03 13.14
CA ARG A 250 2.90 -3.08 12.17
C ARG A 250 3.12 -2.00 11.10
N LEU A 251 2.87 -2.37 9.85
CA LEU A 251 2.87 -1.45 8.72
C LEU A 251 1.58 -0.60 8.74
N LEU A 252 1.71 0.67 9.12
CA LEU A 252 0.61 1.64 9.20
C LEU A 252 0.84 2.77 8.21
N TYR A 253 0.26 2.65 7.02
CA TYR A 253 0.52 3.57 5.92
C TYR A 253 -0.71 4.35 5.48
N GLU A 254 -0.50 5.65 5.23
CA GLU A 254 -1.43 6.54 4.55
C GLU A 254 -0.62 7.46 3.63
N ALA A 255 -0.92 7.42 2.33
CA ALA A 255 -0.06 7.97 1.28
C ALA A 255 0.23 9.46 1.40
N ALA A 256 -0.78 10.29 1.67
CA ALA A 256 -0.60 11.74 1.75
C ALA A 256 0.25 12.14 2.96
N THR A 257 0.01 11.51 4.11
CA THR A 257 0.78 11.76 5.35
C THR A 257 2.24 11.34 5.20
N TYR A 258 2.48 10.16 4.62
CA TYR A 258 3.84 9.68 4.39
C TYR A 258 4.57 10.56 3.37
N GLN A 259 3.90 10.99 2.29
CA GLN A 259 4.51 11.87 1.31
C GLN A 259 4.90 13.24 1.87
N LEU A 260 4.14 13.81 2.83
CA LEU A 260 4.55 15.05 3.51
C LEU A 260 5.74 14.86 4.46
N ARG A 261 5.99 13.64 4.95
CA ARG A 261 7.10 13.36 5.85
C ARG A 261 8.42 13.16 5.10
N LEU A 262 8.36 12.91 3.80
CA LEU A 262 9.54 12.79 2.96
C LEU A 262 10.09 14.18 2.60
N PRO A 263 11.43 14.34 2.53
CA PRO A 263 11.99 15.52 1.89
C PRO A 263 11.52 15.54 0.43
N PRO A 264 11.02 16.67 -0.10
CA PRO A 264 10.58 16.72 -1.48
C PRO A 264 11.76 16.52 -2.43
N HIS A 265 11.72 15.44 -3.21
CA HIS A 265 12.64 15.18 -4.33
C HIS A 265 12.15 15.79 -5.65
N TRP A 266 11.20 16.71 -5.58
CA TRP A 266 10.58 17.37 -6.73
C TRP A 266 10.33 18.84 -6.42
N ASN A 267 10.23 19.67 -7.46
CA ASN A 267 9.93 21.08 -7.27
C ASN A 267 8.44 21.30 -6.98
N GLN A 268 8.10 21.47 -5.70
CA GLN A 268 6.73 21.73 -5.25
C GLN A 268 6.10 22.99 -5.85
N LYS A 269 6.89 23.99 -6.28
CA LYS A 269 6.36 25.19 -6.95
C LYS A 269 5.66 24.88 -8.27
N GLN A 270 5.86 23.69 -8.83
CA GLN A 270 5.15 23.22 -10.01
C GLN A 270 3.74 22.68 -9.73
N TYR A 271 3.30 22.74 -8.48
CA TYR A 271 2.00 22.28 -8.01
C TYR A 271 1.34 23.39 -7.19
N PRO A 272 0.81 24.45 -7.84
CA PRO A 272 0.19 25.59 -7.14
C PRO A 272 -1.00 25.17 -6.27
N GLU A 273 -1.72 24.12 -6.67
CA GLU A 273 -2.85 23.54 -5.95
C GLU A 273 -2.42 22.33 -5.08
N LEU A 274 -1.37 22.50 -4.28
CA LEU A 274 -0.78 21.40 -3.50
C LEU A 274 -1.80 20.72 -2.58
N ASP A 275 -2.68 21.47 -1.92
CA ASP A 275 -3.68 20.88 -1.03
C ASP A 275 -4.71 20.02 -1.80
N GLY A 276 -5.10 20.43 -3.00
CA GLY A 276 -5.96 19.63 -3.89
C GLY A 276 -5.26 18.36 -4.38
N ARG A 277 -3.96 18.46 -4.70
CA ARG A 277 -3.12 17.30 -5.04
C ARG A 277 -2.95 16.33 -3.87
N MET A 278 -2.69 16.83 -2.66
CA MET A 278 -2.54 15.98 -1.48
C MET A 278 -3.87 15.32 -1.08
N ALA A 279 -5.00 16.00 -1.26
CA ALA A 279 -6.32 15.38 -1.11
C ALA A 279 -6.54 14.26 -2.13
N SER A 280 -6.13 14.45 -3.40
CA SER A 280 -6.13 13.35 -4.38
C SER A 280 -5.20 12.22 -3.95
N MET A 281 -3.99 12.51 -3.47
CA MET A 281 -3.05 11.48 -2.99
C MET A 281 -3.66 10.67 -1.84
N PHE A 282 -4.38 11.32 -0.92
CA PHE A 282 -5.10 10.64 0.15
C PHE A 282 -6.11 9.65 -0.43
N VAL A 283 -7.01 10.11 -1.32
CA VAL A 283 -8.08 9.27 -1.89
C VAL A 283 -7.53 8.14 -2.75
N VAL A 284 -6.56 8.41 -3.64
CA VAL A 284 -5.88 7.40 -4.45
C VAL A 284 -5.11 6.42 -3.56
N GLY A 285 -4.45 6.92 -2.51
CA GLY A 285 -3.76 6.10 -1.52
C GLY A 285 -4.69 5.13 -0.79
N GLN A 286 -5.93 5.55 -0.46
CA GLN A 286 -6.92 4.65 0.15
C GLN A 286 -7.30 3.49 -0.79
N SER A 287 -7.53 3.77 -2.08
CA SER A 287 -7.90 2.72 -3.04
C SER A 287 -6.76 1.72 -3.26
N VAL A 288 -5.53 2.21 -3.41
CA VAL A 288 -4.34 1.41 -3.58
C VAL A 288 -4.01 0.58 -2.33
N ALA A 289 -4.01 1.20 -1.15
CA ALA A 289 -3.73 0.49 0.11
C ALA A 289 -4.76 -0.63 0.38
N ALA A 290 -6.04 -0.38 0.07
CA ALA A 290 -7.09 -1.38 0.15
C ALA A 290 -6.82 -2.58 -0.79
N GLN A 291 -6.37 -2.32 -2.02
CA GLN A 291 -6.03 -3.39 -2.96
C GLN A 291 -4.90 -4.27 -2.45
N HIS A 292 -3.81 -3.66 -1.97
CA HIS A 292 -2.66 -4.39 -1.43
C HIS A 292 -3.04 -5.25 -0.23
N ALA A 293 -3.78 -4.69 0.73
CA ALA A 293 -4.24 -5.42 1.91
C ALA A 293 -5.15 -6.61 1.55
N VAL A 294 -6.16 -6.39 0.70
CA VAL A 294 -7.08 -7.47 0.27
C VAL A 294 -6.36 -8.50 -0.60
N GLY A 295 -5.37 -8.08 -1.39
CA GLY A 295 -4.50 -8.95 -2.18
C GLY A 295 -3.67 -9.89 -1.31
N LEU A 296 -3.08 -9.37 -0.23
CA LEU A 296 -2.37 -10.18 0.77
C LEU A 296 -3.32 -11.17 1.45
N SER A 297 -4.51 -10.75 1.90
CA SER A 297 -5.48 -11.69 2.49
C SER A 297 -5.90 -12.79 1.50
N ALA A 298 -5.99 -12.47 0.21
CA ALA A 298 -6.23 -13.47 -0.83
C ALA A 298 -5.05 -14.45 -0.97
N LEU A 299 -3.81 -13.95 -0.92
CA LEU A 299 -2.60 -14.78 -0.95
C LEU A 299 -2.56 -15.73 0.26
N HIS A 300 -2.75 -15.22 1.47
CA HIS A 300 -2.78 -16.02 2.70
C HIS A 300 -3.83 -17.12 2.64
N ALA A 301 -5.03 -16.81 2.12
CA ALA A 301 -6.13 -17.76 2.02
C ALA A 301 -5.93 -18.86 0.98
N GLN A 302 -5.09 -18.63 -0.04
CA GLN A 302 -4.85 -19.57 -1.13
C GLN A 302 -3.56 -20.38 -0.95
N ASN A 303 -2.61 -19.87 -0.16
CA ASN A 303 -1.32 -20.52 0.04
C ASN A 303 -1.37 -21.50 1.21
N ALA A 304 -1.36 -22.80 0.91
CA ALA A 304 -1.35 -23.87 1.91
C ALA A 304 -0.10 -23.87 2.81
N SER A 305 0.96 -23.15 2.44
CA SER A 305 2.18 -23.02 3.23
C SER A 305 2.12 -21.89 4.27
N VAL A 306 1.08 -21.04 4.22
CA VAL A 306 0.86 -19.97 5.21
C VAL A 306 0.15 -20.55 6.42
N VAL A 307 0.58 -20.17 7.63
CA VAL A 307 -0.10 -20.52 8.87
C VAL A 307 -1.47 -19.85 8.87
N TRP A 308 -2.53 -20.65 8.98
CA TRP A 308 -3.90 -20.15 8.92
C TRP A 308 -4.62 -20.23 10.28
N PRO A 309 -5.39 -19.20 10.67
CA PRO A 309 -5.56 -17.91 10.00
C PRO A 309 -4.32 -17.03 10.12
N GLU A 310 -4.06 -16.23 9.09
CA GLU A 310 -3.05 -15.17 9.16
C GLU A 310 -3.60 -14.02 10.01
N PHE A 311 -2.95 -13.74 11.14
CA PHE A 311 -3.44 -12.75 12.10
C PHE A 311 -3.14 -11.31 11.69
N SER A 312 -2.24 -11.07 10.73
CA SER A 312 -2.01 -9.73 10.18
C SER A 312 -3.22 -9.19 9.39
N ASP A 313 -4.11 -10.08 8.90
CA ASP A 313 -5.38 -9.73 8.26
C ASP A 313 -6.46 -9.27 9.28
N MET A 314 -6.20 -9.43 10.57
CA MET A 314 -7.13 -9.12 11.66
C MET A 314 -6.80 -7.77 12.30
N ASP A 315 -7.80 -7.17 12.95
CA ASP A 315 -7.61 -6.01 13.81
C ASP A 315 -6.79 -6.44 15.03
N CYS A 316 -5.57 -5.91 15.15
CA CYS A 316 -4.64 -6.26 16.23
C CYS A 316 -5.26 -6.08 17.62
N PHE A 317 -6.17 -5.11 17.80
CA PHE A 317 -6.81 -4.82 19.08
C PHE A 317 -7.98 -5.76 19.40
N SER A 318 -8.35 -6.65 18.47
CA SER A 318 -9.18 -7.82 18.76
C SER A 318 -8.48 -8.77 19.75
N CYS A 319 -7.14 -8.84 19.74
CA CYS A 319 -6.33 -9.61 20.69
C CYS A 319 -5.55 -8.72 21.67
N HIS A 320 -4.81 -7.74 21.15
CA HIS A 320 -3.90 -6.87 21.89
C HIS A 320 -4.65 -5.71 22.55
N SER A 321 -5.45 -6.05 23.53
CA SER A 321 -6.16 -5.11 24.38
C SER A 321 -6.02 -5.55 25.83
N GLY A 322 -5.79 -4.61 26.76
CA GLY A 322 -5.75 -4.95 28.18
C GLY A 322 -6.98 -5.73 28.65
N LEU A 323 -6.75 -6.85 29.35
CA LEU A 323 -7.79 -7.72 29.91
C LEU A 323 -8.38 -7.19 31.24
N ARG A 324 -8.06 -5.95 31.62
CA ARG A 324 -8.46 -5.38 32.91
C ARG A 324 -10.00 -5.31 32.99
N PRO A 325 -10.62 -5.88 34.04
CA PRO A 325 -12.03 -5.63 34.33
C PRO A 325 -12.16 -4.18 34.75
N SER A 326 -12.83 -3.35 33.95
CA SER A 326 -13.14 -2.00 34.40
C SER A 326 -14.22 -1.35 33.55
N ALA A 327 -14.95 -0.45 34.19
CA ALA A 327 -15.72 0.59 33.56
C ALA A 327 -14.88 1.54 32.68
N ASP A 328 -13.60 1.24 32.39
CA ASP A 328 -12.66 2.06 31.62
C ASP A 328 -12.07 1.32 30.39
N SER A 329 -12.49 0.07 30.14
CA SER A 329 -12.08 -0.65 28.94
C SER A 329 -12.74 -0.04 27.69
N TRP A 330 -11.95 0.65 26.88
CA TRP A 330 -12.38 1.23 25.61
C TRP A 330 -12.99 0.19 24.68
N LYS A 331 -12.45 -1.03 24.68
CA LYS A 331 -12.94 -2.14 23.88
C LYS A 331 -14.34 -2.57 24.31
N GLN A 332 -14.58 -2.65 25.63
CA GLN A 332 -15.92 -2.95 26.15
C GLN A 332 -16.91 -1.81 25.88
N LYS A 333 -16.48 -0.54 25.98
CA LYS A 333 -17.34 0.63 25.72
C LYS A 333 -17.67 0.86 24.25
N ARG A 334 -16.68 0.73 23.35
CA ARG A 334 -16.79 1.12 21.94
C ARG A 334 -16.99 -0.08 21.01
N LEU A 335 -16.23 -1.15 21.19
CA LEU A 335 -16.23 -2.28 20.26
C LEU A 335 -17.36 -3.28 20.54
N PHE A 336 -17.61 -3.66 21.79
CA PHE A 336 -18.61 -4.70 22.07
C PHE A 336 -20.06 -4.31 21.71
N PRO A 337 -20.50 -3.05 21.85
CA PRO A 337 -21.82 -2.65 21.34
C PRO A 337 -21.95 -2.80 19.83
N THR A 338 -20.92 -2.40 19.07
CA THR A 338 -20.93 -2.54 17.59
C THR A 338 -20.85 -4.00 17.16
N MET A 339 -20.04 -4.83 17.85
CA MET A 339 -20.03 -6.29 17.64
C MET A 339 -21.40 -6.92 17.90
N ARG A 340 -22.05 -6.57 19.02
CA ARG A 340 -23.39 -7.08 19.36
C ARG A 340 -24.43 -6.69 18.31
N ALA A 341 -24.39 -5.44 17.85
CA ALA A 341 -25.27 -4.97 16.77
C ALA A 341 -25.04 -5.73 15.45
N ALA A 342 -23.80 -6.18 15.21
CA ALA A 342 -23.43 -7.02 14.07
C ALA A 342 -23.65 -8.54 14.30
N GLY A 343 -24.20 -8.94 15.46
CA GLY A 343 -24.42 -10.35 15.81
C GLY A 343 -23.13 -11.14 16.10
N LEU A 344 -22.04 -10.46 16.44
CA LEU A 344 -20.75 -11.07 16.77
C LEU A 344 -20.61 -11.27 18.29
N ALA A 345 -20.09 -12.42 18.70
CA ALA A 345 -19.84 -12.72 20.10
C ALA A 345 -18.57 -11.99 20.61
N PRO A 346 -18.51 -11.63 21.91
CA PRO A 346 -17.25 -11.23 22.52
C PRO A 346 -16.19 -12.30 22.31
N GLY A 347 -15.04 -11.93 21.72
CA GLY A 347 -13.96 -12.86 21.37
C GLY A 347 -13.89 -13.25 19.89
N THR A 348 -14.87 -12.86 19.07
CA THR A 348 -14.73 -12.96 17.61
C THR A 348 -13.60 -12.07 17.12
N GLN A 349 -12.68 -12.64 16.34
CA GLN A 349 -11.65 -11.87 15.62
C GLN A 349 -12.31 -11.07 14.51
N ILE A 350 -11.94 -9.80 14.39
CA ILE A 350 -12.52 -8.90 13.39
C ILE A 350 -11.45 -8.60 12.36
N ALA A 351 -11.84 -8.58 11.08
CA ALA A 351 -10.95 -8.15 10.02
C ALA A 351 -10.36 -6.75 10.28
N CYS A 352 -9.10 -6.58 9.90
CA CYS A 352 -8.40 -5.31 9.91
C CYS A 352 -9.17 -4.28 9.07
N SER A 353 -9.44 -3.10 9.63
CA SER A 353 -10.18 -2.04 8.93
C SER A 353 -9.34 -0.85 8.50
N TRP A 354 -8.05 -0.83 8.86
CA TRP A 354 -7.11 0.24 8.50
C TRP A 354 -7.30 0.74 7.06
N THR A 355 -7.11 -0.13 6.06
CA THR A 355 -7.16 0.27 4.65
C THR A 355 -8.55 0.40 4.04
N LEU A 356 -9.61 -0.06 4.72
CA LEU A 356 -10.96 -0.19 4.14
C LEU A 356 -12.01 0.70 4.81
N SER A 357 -11.70 1.31 5.95
CA SER A 357 -12.67 2.02 6.80
C SER A 357 -13.41 3.15 6.07
N MET A 358 -12.73 3.89 5.19
CA MET A 358 -13.31 5.03 4.45
C MET A 358 -13.64 4.71 2.98
N ALA A 359 -13.35 3.48 2.51
CA ALA A 359 -13.51 3.11 1.10
C ALA A 359 -14.95 3.22 0.56
N PRO A 360 -16.02 2.84 1.29
CA PRO A 360 -17.39 2.99 0.79
C PRO A 360 -17.77 4.45 0.51
N GLU A 361 -17.40 5.35 1.42
CA GLU A 361 -17.75 6.76 1.37
C GLU A 361 -16.89 7.50 0.35
N LEU A 362 -15.60 7.17 0.24
CA LEU A 362 -14.71 7.80 -0.74
C LEU A 362 -14.95 7.31 -2.17
N SER A 363 -15.31 6.03 -2.35
CA SER A 363 -15.58 5.48 -3.69
C SER A 363 -16.93 5.92 -4.26
N SER A 364 -17.96 6.10 -3.42
CA SER A 364 -19.34 6.29 -3.89
C SER A 364 -19.89 5.14 -4.72
N ARG A 365 -19.28 3.97 -4.59
CA ARG A 365 -19.69 2.77 -5.30
C ARG A 365 -20.67 1.98 -4.44
N PRO A 366 -21.93 1.76 -4.88
CA PRO A 366 -22.96 1.13 -4.05
C PRO A 366 -22.58 -0.26 -3.54
N ALA A 367 -21.86 -1.04 -4.36
CA ALA A 367 -21.46 -2.40 -4.02
C ALA A 367 -20.25 -2.47 -3.07
N MET A 368 -19.49 -1.37 -2.90
CA MET A 368 -18.26 -1.36 -2.12
C MET A 368 -18.50 -1.79 -0.67
N ARG A 369 -19.49 -1.19 0.00
CA ARG A 369 -19.86 -1.53 1.39
C ARG A 369 -20.18 -3.02 1.53
N GLN A 370 -21.05 -3.53 0.66
CA GLN A 370 -21.50 -4.92 0.68
C GLN A 370 -20.33 -5.90 0.48
N LYS A 371 -19.41 -5.60 -0.45
CA LYS A 371 -18.24 -6.44 -0.73
C LYS A 371 -17.23 -6.42 0.43
N ILE A 372 -17.00 -5.25 1.03
CA ILE A 372 -16.17 -5.12 2.23
C ILE A 372 -16.78 -5.93 3.39
N ASP A 373 -18.09 -5.86 3.60
CA ASP A 373 -18.75 -6.61 4.67
C ASP A 373 -18.69 -8.12 4.43
N ALA A 374 -18.85 -8.57 3.20
CA ALA A 374 -18.71 -9.98 2.84
C ALA A 374 -17.28 -10.49 3.09
N TRP A 375 -16.27 -9.73 2.66
CA TRP A 375 -14.85 -10.04 2.91
C TRP A 375 -14.54 -10.04 4.41
N SER A 376 -14.94 -8.99 5.13
CA SER A 376 -14.74 -8.86 6.57
C SER A 376 -15.35 -10.02 7.34
N LYS A 377 -16.57 -10.44 6.97
CA LYS A 377 -17.23 -11.63 7.55
C LYS A 377 -16.52 -12.95 7.21
N ALA A 378 -15.92 -13.05 6.03
CA ALA A 378 -15.14 -14.23 5.64
C ALA A 378 -13.84 -14.34 6.44
N VAL A 379 -13.10 -13.23 6.56
CA VAL A 379 -11.86 -13.12 7.34
C VAL A 379 -12.15 -13.38 8.82
N SER A 380 -13.12 -12.67 9.41
CA SER A 380 -13.52 -12.84 10.81
C SER A 380 -13.99 -14.26 11.15
N GLY A 381 -14.53 -14.98 10.16
CA GLY A 381 -14.93 -16.37 10.29
C GLY A 381 -13.82 -17.39 9.99
N THR A 382 -12.61 -16.94 9.66
CA THR A 382 -11.42 -17.76 9.37
C THR A 382 -11.65 -18.85 8.32
N ARG A 383 -12.47 -18.56 7.29
CA ARG A 383 -12.84 -19.50 6.22
C ARG A 383 -12.01 -19.24 4.96
N PRO A 384 -10.89 -19.93 4.70
CA PRO A 384 -9.94 -19.56 3.65
C PRO A 384 -10.58 -19.52 2.26
N ASN A 385 -11.36 -20.53 1.88
CA ASN A 385 -12.08 -20.54 0.60
C ASN A 385 -13.05 -19.35 0.44
N ALA A 386 -13.72 -18.94 1.54
CA ALA A 386 -14.59 -17.78 1.51
C ALA A 386 -13.80 -16.47 1.46
N VAL A 387 -12.65 -16.38 2.13
CA VAL A 387 -11.74 -15.23 2.07
C VAL A 387 -11.24 -15.06 0.64
N ALA A 388 -10.71 -16.10 0.01
CA ALA A 388 -10.24 -16.05 -1.37
C ALA A 388 -11.33 -15.58 -2.35
N ALA A 389 -12.54 -16.15 -2.25
CA ALA A 389 -13.66 -15.80 -3.12
C ALA A 389 -14.15 -14.35 -2.92
N THR A 390 -14.31 -13.91 -1.67
CA THR A 390 -14.77 -12.55 -1.35
C THR A 390 -13.70 -11.50 -1.63
N ALA A 391 -12.42 -11.82 -1.39
CA ALA A 391 -11.29 -10.96 -1.75
C ALA A 391 -11.21 -10.75 -3.26
N LYS A 392 -11.35 -11.80 -4.09
CA LYS A 392 -11.41 -11.67 -5.54
C LYS A 392 -12.54 -10.72 -5.98
N SER A 393 -13.73 -10.86 -5.38
CA SER A 393 -14.88 -10.00 -5.68
C SER A 393 -14.65 -8.53 -5.29
N LEU A 394 -13.97 -8.30 -4.17
CA LEU A 394 -13.64 -6.97 -3.66
C LEU A 394 -12.50 -6.32 -4.45
N LEU A 395 -11.47 -7.08 -4.84
CA LEU A 395 -10.36 -6.59 -5.65
C LEU A 395 -10.81 -6.04 -7.00
N SER A 396 -11.81 -6.68 -7.63
CA SER A 396 -12.44 -6.15 -8.85
C SER A 396 -13.02 -4.75 -8.63
N GLU A 397 -13.77 -4.56 -7.54
CA GLU A 397 -14.38 -3.28 -7.19
C GLU A 397 -13.34 -2.20 -6.87
N LEU A 398 -12.29 -2.58 -6.14
CA LEU A 398 -11.18 -1.70 -5.79
C LEU A 398 -10.36 -1.30 -7.03
N SER A 399 -10.23 -2.18 -8.02
CA SER A 399 -9.56 -1.90 -9.29
C SER A 399 -10.29 -0.85 -10.13
N GLU A 400 -11.60 -0.94 -10.20
CA GLU A 400 -12.42 0.09 -10.84
C GLU A 400 -12.30 1.43 -10.11
N TRP A 401 -12.38 1.42 -8.76
CA TRP A 401 -12.20 2.64 -7.97
C TRP A 401 -10.80 3.27 -8.11
N ARG A 402 -9.74 2.46 -8.13
CA ARG A 402 -8.37 2.93 -8.43
C ARG A 402 -8.31 3.57 -9.81
N SER A 403 -8.91 2.94 -10.82
CA SER A 403 -8.92 3.47 -12.19
C SER A 403 -9.68 4.78 -12.32
N GLU A 404 -10.76 4.96 -11.57
CA GLU A 404 -11.53 6.22 -11.50
C GLU A 404 -10.71 7.33 -10.84
N THR A 405 -10.13 7.05 -9.67
CA THR A 405 -9.36 8.03 -8.89
C THR A 405 -8.05 8.44 -9.59
N ALA A 406 -7.43 7.53 -10.35
CA ALA A 406 -6.25 7.79 -11.17
C ALA A 406 -6.48 8.84 -12.29
N LYS A 407 -7.73 9.10 -12.71
CA LYS A 407 -8.04 10.08 -13.76
C LYS A 407 -7.86 11.53 -13.29
N SER A 408 -7.82 11.77 -11.97
CA SER A 408 -7.73 13.12 -11.42
C SER A 408 -6.43 13.34 -10.68
N ALA A 409 -5.56 14.20 -11.22
CA ALA A 409 -4.31 14.58 -10.60
C ALA A 409 -4.47 15.48 -9.35
N GLN A 410 -5.65 16.10 -9.17
CA GLN A 410 -5.99 16.95 -8.03
C GLN A 410 -7.51 17.07 -7.85
N LEU A 411 -7.98 17.03 -6.61
CA LEU A 411 -9.37 17.32 -6.28
C LEU A 411 -9.54 18.83 -6.11
N ASN A 412 -10.48 19.42 -6.85
CA ASN A 412 -10.86 20.81 -6.64
C ASN A 412 -11.62 20.98 -5.31
N GLN A 413 -11.77 22.22 -4.86
CA GLN A 413 -12.41 22.52 -3.59
C GLN A 413 -13.86 22.03 -3.50
N GLU A 414 -14.64 22.11 -4.59
CA GLU A 414 -16.03 21.63 -4.62
C GLU A 414 -16.12 20.11 -4.42
N SER A 415 -15.31 19.34 -5.15
CA SER A 415 -15.24 17.88 -5.01
C SER A 415 -14.79 17.48 -3.60
N ARG A 416 -13.82 18.20 -3.02
CA ARG A 416 -13.37 17.97 -1.64
C ARG A 416 -14.49 18.22 -0.62
N ARG A 417 -15.25 19.31 -0.76
CA ARG A 417 -16.42 19.60 0.09
C ARG A 417 -17.53 18.57 -0.07
N ALA A 418 -17.80 18.13 -1.29
CA ALA A 418 -18.79 17.06 -1.54
C ALA A 418 -18.38 15.75 -0.84
N LEU A 419 -17.10 15.36 -0.92
CA LEU A 419 -16.58 14.22 -0.18
C LEU A 419 -16.66 14.43 1.34
N LEU A 420 -16.28 15.60 1.86
CA LEU A 420 -16.39 15.93 3.29
C LEU A 420 -17.80 15.72 3.83
N ARG A 421 -18.82 16.28 3.15
CA ARG A 421 -20.22 16.12 3.56
C ARG A 421 -20.63 14.65 3.59
N LYS A 422 -20.16 13.87 2.62
CA LYS A 422 -20.46 12.45 2.53
C LYS A 422 -19.79 11.63 3.63
N ILE A 423 -18.52 11.90 3.93
CA ILE A 423 -17.78 11.17 4.97
C ILE A 423 -18.17 11.63 6.38
N ALA A 424 -18.69 12.84 6.54
CA ALA A 424 -18.93 13.45 7.86
C ALA A 424 -19.77 12.57 8.80
N PRO A 425 -20.92 12.00 8.41
CA PRO A 425 -21.69 11.11 9.30
C PRO A 425 -20.90 9.87 9.75
N VAL A 426 -20.12 9.28 8.85
CA VAL A 426 -19.29 8.10 9.12
C VAL A 426 -18.10 8.46 10.00
N ALA A 427 -17.47 9.60 9.76
CA ALA A 427 -16.40 10.14 10.59
C ALA A 427 -16.91 10.45 12.01
N VAL A 428 -18.09 11.04 12.17
CA VAL A 428 -18.72 11.28 13.47
C VAL A 428 -18.95 9.96 14.22
N ALA A 429 -19.48 8.94 13.55
CA ALA A 429 -19.68 7.63 14.13
C ALA A 429 -18.34 6.99 14.56
N ALA A 430 -17.31 7.08 13.72
CA ALA A 430 -15.98 6.56 13.99
C ALA A 430 -15.31 7.27 15.19
N LEU A 431 -15.37 8.61 15.25
CA LEU A 431 -14.75 9.38 16.34
C LEU A 431 -15.43 9.13 17.70
N LYS A 432 -16.77 9.02 17.72
CA LYS A 432 -17.55 8.78 18.94
C LYS A 432 -17.45 7.32 19.41
N ASN A 433 -17.64 6.37 18.49
CA ASN A 433 -17.90 4.96 18.83
C ASN A 433 -17.03 3.95 18.06
N GLY A 434 -16.21 4.41 17.12
CA GLY A 434 -15.42 3.54 16.26
C GLY A 434 -14.21 2.92 16.94
N ARG A 435 -13.60 2.00 16.21
CA ARG A 435 -12.30 1.39 16.53
C ARG A 435 -11.17 2.39 16.35
N TRP A 436 -9.98 2.03 16.80
CA TRP A 436 -8.80 2.88 16.64
C TRP A 436 -8.47 3.13 15.16
N ASP A 437 -8.43 2.08 14.34
CA ASP A 437 -8.17 2.18 12.89
C ASP A 437 -9.19 3.13 12.22
N GLU A 438 -10.49 2.95 12.50
CA GLU A 438 -11.58 3.77 11.98
C GLU A 438 -11.48 5.23 12.43
N SER A 439 -11.21 5.46 13.73
CA SER A 439 -11.04 6.80 14.29
C SER A 439 -9.86 7.52 13.64
N ARG A 440 -8.73 6.82 13.46
CA ARG A 440 -7.53 7.39 12.84
C ARG A 440 -7.78 7.78 11.39
N HIS A 441 -8.42 6.91 10.62
CA HIS A 441 -8.78 7.22 9.24
C HIS A 441 -9.82 8.33 9.13
N ALA A 442 -10.78 8.42 10.04
CA ALA A 442 -11.73 9.53 10.09
C ALA A 442 -11.01 10.88 10.30
N VAL A 443 -10.05 10.95 11.24
CA VAL A 443 -9.24 12.16 11.45
C VAL A 443 -8.46 12.53 10.19
N MET A 444 -7.78 11.55 9.55
CA MET A 444 -7.01 11.79 8.33
C MET A 444 -7.89 12.23 7.16
N ALA A 445 -9.04 11.59 6.96
CA ALA A 445 -9.97 11.93 5.89
C ALA A 445 -10.52 13.35 6.03
N LEU A 446 -10.93 13.72 7.26
CA LEU A 446 -11.37 15.06 7.59
C LEU A 446 -10.25 16.09 7.37
N PHE A 447 -9.02 15.77 7.79
CA PHE A 447 -7.87 16.66 7.62
C PHE A 447 -7.57 16.92 6.14
N TRP A 448 -7.37 15.85 5.36
CA TRP A 448 -6.93 15.98 3.96
C TRP A 448 -7.95 16.63 3.06
N LEU A 449 -9.24 16.35 3.28
CA LEU A 449 -10.30 16.92 2.46
C LEU A 449 -10.66 18.37 2.86
N SER A 450 -10.38 18.80 4.11
CA SER A 450 -10.64 20.19 4.55
C SER A 450 -9.44 21.11 4.44
N ARG A 451 -8.23 20.58 4.28
CA ARG A 451 -6.99 21.35 4.25
C ARG A 451 -7.00 22.40 3.13
N GLY A 452 -6.59 23.62 3.47
CA GLY A 452 -6.50 24.75 2.54
C GLY A 452 -7.86 25.35 2.18
N ASP A 453 -8.95 24.93 2.81
CA ASP A 453 -10.27 25.53 2.60
C ASP A 453 -10.51 26.69 3.59
N PRO A 454 -10.49 27.97 3.13
CA PRO A 454 -10.67 29.11 4.02
C PRO A 454 -12.04 29.14 4.70
N SER A 455 -13.09 28.56 4.09
CA SER A 455 -14.43 28.52 4.71
C SER A 455 -14.57 27.47 5.81
N LEU A 456 -13.57 26.60 5.97
CA LEU A 456 -13.51 25.57 7.00
C LEU A 456 -12.44 25.89 8.07
N GLY A 457 -11.50 26.77 7.73
CA GLY A 457 -10.40 27.22 8.61
C GLY A 457 -10.78 28.31 9.62
N SER A 458 -11.76 29.17 9.33
CA SER A 458 -12.19 30.27 10.22
C SER A 458 -12.87 29.80 11.51
N ASP A 459 -13.34 28.56 11.55
CA ASP A 459 -14.23 28.06 12.62
C ASP A 459 -13.51 27.13 13.62
N GLY A 460 -12.17 27.22 13.69
CA GLY A 460 -11.37 26.47 14.66
C GLY A 460 -11.07 25.01 14.30
N GLY A 461 -11.54 24.50 13.15
CA GLY A 461 -11.33 23.11 12.72
C GLY A 461 -9.86 22.68 12.71
N ALA A 462 -8.95 23.57 12.27
CA ALA A 462 -7.51 23.31 12.25
C ALA A 462 -6.94 23.02 13.66
N ALA A 463 -7.43 23.71 14.69
CA ALA A 463 -6.98 23.55 16.07
C ALA A 463 -7.46 22.23 16.71
N LEU A 464 -8.47 21.58 16.13
CA LEU A 464 -9.04 20.33 16.65
C LEU A 464 -8.23 19.09 16.23
N PHE A 465 -7.50 19.15 15.11
CA PHE A 465 -6.75 18.00 14.60
C PHE A 465 -5.59 17.58 15.50
N GLY A 466 -4.85 18.53 16.07
CA GLY A 466 -3.73 18.23 16.98
C GLY A 466 -4.17 17.41 18.21
N PRO A 467 -5.13 17.91 19.01
CA PRO A 467 -5.70 17.17 20.12
C PRO A 467 -6.32 15.82 19.70
N ALA A 468 -7.04 15.76 18.58
CA ALA A 468 -7.62 14.51 18.08
C ALA A 468 -6.54 13.46 17.70
N LEU A 469 -5.45 13.88 17.06
CA LEU A 469 -4.33 13.01 16.72
C LEU A 469 -3.61 12.52 17.97
N SER A 470 -3.38 13.40 18.96
CA SER A 470 -2.74 13.06 20.24
C SER A 470 -3.55 12.04 21.03
N ALA A 471 -4.89 12.14 21.01
CA ALA A 471 -5.78 11.16 21.64
C ALA A 471 -5.63 9.73 21.07
N LEU A 472 -5.13 9.62 19.84
CA LEU A 472 -4.93 8.37 19.11
C LEU A 472 -3.49 7.87 19.13
N GLU A 473 -2.56 8.55 19.81
CA GLU A 473 -1.16 8.12 19.91
C GLU A 473 -0.97 7.02 20.94
N PHE A 474 -0.01 6.13 20.71
CA PHE A 474 0.41 5.12 21.69
C PHE A 474 1.36 5.79 22.68
N SER A 475 0.97 5.81 23.96
CA SER A 475 1.91 6.23 25.00
C SER A 475 3.03 5.20 25.12
N THR A 476 4.22 5.67 25.52
CA THR A 476 5.38 4.81 25.76
C THR A 476 5.03 3.63 26.67
N GLY A 477 5.41 2.41 26.26
CA GLY A 477 5.15 1.18 27.02
C GLY A 477 3.70 0.69 27.01
N SER A 478 2.84 1.24 26.14
CA SER A 478 1.43 0.85 26.06
C SER A 478 1.11 0.03 24.81
N ASP A 479 0.24 -0.95 25.00
CA ASP A 479 -0.33 -1.81 23.95
C ASP A 479 -1.61 -1.21 23.32
N SER A 480 -2.01 -0.03 23.78
CA SER A 480 -3.21 0.69 23.34
C SER A 480 -3.00 2.21 23.37
N PRO A 481 -3.74 2.97 22.54
CA PRO A 481 -3.66 4.42 22.46
C PRO A 481 -3.88 5.09 23.83
N ALA A 482 -3.14 6.16 24.11
CA ALA A 482 -3.01 6.82 25.40
C ALA A 482 -4.36 7.16 26.04
N GLN A 483 -5.30 7.70 25.27
CA GLN A 483 -6.58 8.21 25.80
C GLN A 483 -7.78 7.29 25.56
N PHE A 484 -7.62 6.18 24.82
CA PHE A 484 -8.73 5.23 24.68
C PHE A 484 -9.10 4.64 26.06
N ARG A 485 -8.13 4.48 26.96
CA ARG A 485 -8.29 3.93 28.32
C ARG A 485 -9.15 4.72 29.32
N GLN A 486 -9.57 5.97 29.04
CA GLN A 486 -10.32 6.76 30.04
C GLN A 486 -11.80 6.99 29.69
N GLY A 487 -12.26 6.61 28.49
CA GLY A 487 -13.65 6.79 28.08
C GLY A 487 -14.06 8.25 27.90
N MET A 488 -14.49 8.60 26.68
CA MET A 488 -15.17 9.86 26.29
C MET A 488 -14.59 11.23 26.66
N ASP A 489 -13.51 11.36 27.44
CA ASP A 489 -12.98 12.66 27.84
C ASP A 489 -11.69 13.04 27.07
N ALA A 490 -11.43 12.38 25.95
CA ALA A 490 -10.51 12.91 24.95
C ALA A 490 -11.19 14.11 24.27
N GLU A 491 -11.19 15.27 24.93
CA GLU A 491 -11.76 16.55 24.44
C GLU A 491 -11.44 16.78 22.95
N GLY A 492 -10.27 16.33 22.49
CA GLY A 492 -9.85 16.38 21.09
C GLY A 492 -10.74 15.60 20.11
N LEU A 493 -11.10 14.34 20.38
CA LEU A 493 -11.95 13.55 19.48
C LEU A 493 -13.40 14.05 19.50
N ALA A 494 -13.89 14.42 20.68
CA ALA A 494 -15.25 14.96 20.84
C ALA A 494 -15.40 16.29 20.10
N GLY A 495 -14.43 17.21 20.26
CA GLY A 495 -14.42 18.49 19.55
C GLY A 495 -14.41 18.31 18.03
N LEU A 496 -13.54 17.43 17.52
CA LEU A 496 -13.50 17.15 16.08
C LEU A 496 -14.80 16.51 15.57
N ALA A 497 -15.45 15.64 16.36
CA ALA A 497 -16.74 15.06 15.99
C ALA A 497 -17.85 16.11 15.90
N VAL A 498 -17.90 17.08 16.83
CA VAL A 498 -18.85 18.20 16.77
C VAL A 498 -18.64 19.04 15.52
N TRP A 499 -17.38 19.33 15.19
CA TRP A 499 -17.04 20.05 13.96
C TRP A 499 -17.44 19.27 12.72
N ALA A 500 -17.13 17.96 12.65
CA ALA A 500 -17.53 17.11 11.54
C ALA A 500 -19.06 17.05 11.36
N GLU A 501 -19.82 17.00 12.46
CA GLU A 501 -21.29 17.05 12.42
C GLU A 501 -21.82 18.35 11.81
N SER A 502 -21.10 19.46 12.01
CA SER A 502 -21.46 20.75 11.39
C SER A 502 -21.28 20.75 9.88
N LEU A 503 -20.37 19.93 9.33
CA LEU A 503 -20.13 19.85 7.89
C LEU A 503 -21.34 19.28 7.14
N SER A 504 -22.07 18.35 7.74
CA SER A 504 -23.29 17.78 7.15
C SER A 504 -24.45 18.79 7.08
N ARG A 505 -24.37 19.90 7.82
CA ARG A 505 -25.38 20.97 7.86
C ARG A 505 -25.07 22.14 6.92
N ARG A 506 -23.89 22.15 6.30
CA ARG A 506 -23.40 23.14 5.34
C ARG A 506 -23.37 22.54 3.94
#